data_AF-A0AAV0V919-F1
#
_entry.id   AF-A0AAV0V919-F1
#
_cell.length_a   1.000
_cell.length_b   1.000
_cell.length_c   1.000
_cell.angle_alpha   90.00
_cell.angle_beta   90.00
_cell.angle_gamma   90.00
#
_symmetry.space_group_name_H-M   'P 1'
#
loop_
_entity.id
_entity.type
_entity.pdbx_description
1 polymer ?
#
loop_
_entity_poly.entity_id
_entity_poly.type
_entity_poly.pdbx_seq_one_letter_code
_entity_poly.pdbx_strand_id
1 'polypeptide(L)'
;MIQAMRVRLLPRRRVFGTRKPLHLLSYVLNKTSPIRRNFSFSAIYPTLSESAAMYDTNDQSTPRLVCGNCNTTLSATKDLVFFKWRSGIHVSSSTDEPFKNLIPKESVQKDNASWKKHKMLCIKCNYQVGTLARIFSSDKILFSASSVAVQMPENQSPLISLSGYPSSQLSFTMWSELILMTETQPNLKDLLKIRRVDNTQQCSTVNSMLNQKLVMAKDLQELLCMVDENAFDLNQYNIRTAIGRAGRFVATRTTRANLLAVNNVNNSSKSEAPEDELITVASPALFAKWSAKPNAIDTKRFWKLIDETEKLVNFGIAAFKTGRALSNLTTALMRLGVGRSTILQPVAAQAVCIMQSDKPKIRAHEACMIVTAVVHLLPRKSRREEWVLELLQATSKMVMAELDDEKTSDEDKQRAAEVLVPLARSFLFAESFEEDLFRRTFEEVNSGALNKLNMPSIRLQVLMSKLYQVHLDCELSGRSVDLRLSPTLEEECKHAFNRYQKQSKSSSFRLHHLVCTALDEIGIANETSYASETGYHFNVVAPRQKIAIEINPSDCYQALEPGDEDMDPKTFGIVDLKTRHLELLGWTVIDLHADRFLQLGTLEDRVMHLSMLFDIATCRGRKFSPIQ
;
A
#
# COMPACT_ATOMS: atom_id res chain seq x y z
N MET A 1 -54.43 -39.72 -4.89
CA MET A 1 -54.94 -38.98 -6.06
C MET A 1 -55.89 -37.91 -5.52
N ILE A 2 -55.52 -36.63 -5.69
CA ILE A 2 -56.36 -35.42 -5.93
C ILE A 2 -57.86 -35.54 -5.58
N GLN A 3 -58.60 -34.60 -4.95
CA GLN A 3 -58.42 -33.25 -4.39
C GLN A 3 -59.82 -32.77 -3.91
N ALA A 4 -59.85 -31.63 -3.20
CA ALA A 4 -60.98 -30.70 -2.92
C ALA A 4 -61.74 -30.90 -1.58
N MET A 5 -61.58 -30.00 -0.58
CA MET A 5 -62.20 -28.65 -0.42
C MET A 5 -63.74 -28.72 -0.28
N ARG A 6 -64.46 -28.04 0.62
CA ARG A 6 -64.30 -26.99 1.66
C ARG A 6 -65.74 -26.84 2.24
N VAL A 7 -66.04 -26.63 3.53
CA VAL A 7 -66.46 -25.33 4.14
C VAL A 7 -67.39 -25.54 5.36
N ARG A 8 -67.04 -24.83 6.46
CA ARG A 8 -67.80 -24.22 7.59
C ARG A 8 -68.87 -25.00 8.36
N LEU A 9 -68.77 -24.94 9.70
CA LEU A 9 -69.58 -24.07 10.59
C LEU A 9 -69.12 -24.20 12.07
N LEU A 10 -69.11 -23.07 12.81
CA LEU A 10 -68.97 -22.99 14.28
C LEU A 10 -70.30 -23.35 14.97
N PRO A 11 -70.33 -23.75 16.27
CA PRO A 11 -70.63 -22.77 17.35
C PRO A 11 -70.07 -23.03 18.79
N ARG A 12 -69.74 -21.91 19.47
CA ARG A 12 -69.98 -21.42 20.88
C ARG A 12 -70.19 -22.30 22.15
N ARG A 13 -69.66 -21.71 23.27
CA ARG A 13 -70.00 -21.72 24.75
C ARG A 13 -69.35 -22.82 25.63
N ARG A 14 -68.96 -22.68 26.93
CA ARG A 14 -68.99 -21.66 28.04
C ARG A 14 -67.94 -22.11 29.13
N VAL A 15 -67.05 -21.26 29.70
CA VAL A 15 -66.99 -20.54 31.02
C VAL A 15 -66.67 -21.33 32.33
N PHE A 16 -65.82 -20.70 33.19
CA PHE A 16 -65.48 -20.86 34.65
C PHE A 16 -64.45 -21.94 35.04
N GLY A 17 -63.49 -21.78 35.97
CA GLY A 17 -63.14 -20.72 36.93
C GLY A 17 -62.66 -21.31 38.27
N THR A 18 -61.45 -20.93 38.72
CA THR A 18 -60.95 -20.78 40.13
C THR A 18 -60.79 -21.98 41.11
N ARG A 19 -59.57 -22.14 41.69
CA ARG A 19 -59.17 -21.91 43.12
C ARG A 19 -57.94 -22.76 43.55
N LYS A 20 -56.99 -22.11 44.25
CA LYS A 20 -55.89 -22.69 45.07
C LYS A 20 -56.41 -23.03 46.50
N PRO A 21 -55.56 -23.35 47.50
CA PRO A 21 -54.72 -24.54 47.76
C PRO A 21 -55.01 -25.13 49.17
N LEU A 22 -54.28 -26.13 49.68
CA LEU A 22 -53.98 -26.28 51.13
C LEU A 22 -52.93 -27.37 51.41
N HIS A 23 -52.03 -27.02 52.34
CA HIS A 23 -50.95 -27.82 52.95
C HIS A 23 -51.48 -28.79 54.01
N LEU A 24 -50.77 -29.91 54.24
CA LEU A 24 -50.58 -30.47 55.59
C LEU A 24 -49.36 -31.43 55.68
N LEU A 25 -48.52 -31.16 56.68
CA LEU A 25 -47.35 -31.90 57.18
C LEU A 25 -47.82 -33.01 58.14
N SER A 26 -47.19 -34.20 58.19
CA SER A 26 -46.19 -34.67 59.20
C SER A 26 -46.51 -36.17 59.51
N TYR A 27 -45.61 -37.16 59.72
CA TYR A 27 -44.64 -37.43 60.81
C TYR A 27 -43.81 -38.71 60.39
N VAL A 28 -42.46 -38.74 60.44
CA VAL A 28 -41.57 -39.46 61.43
C VAL A 28 -41.28 -40.96 61.12
N LEU A 29 -40.09 -41.60 61.27
CA LEU A 29 -38.72 -41.30 61.76
C LEU A 29 -37.68 -42.27 61.11
N ASN A 30 -36.46 -41.75 60.85
CA ASN A 30 -35.10 -42.32 60.85
C ASN A 30 -34.78 -43.83 60.67
N LYS A 31 -33.90 -44.11 59.69
CA LYS A 31 -32.60 -44.77 59.89
C LYS A 31 -31.57 -44.27 58.85
N THR A 32 -30.37 -44.01 59.34
CA THR A 32 -29.27 -43.25 58.74
C THR A 32 -28.38 -44.05 57.78
N SER A 33 -28.14 -43.49 56.61
CA SER A 33 -26.92 -43.62 55.80
C SER A 33 -26.64 -42.25 55.15
N PRO A 34 -25.38 -41.87 54.85
CA PRO A 34 -25.08 -40.51 54.42
C PRO A 34 -25.73 -40.28 53.06
N ILE A 35 -26.83 -39.52 53.06
CA ILE A 35 -27.46 -39.00 51.87
C ILE A 35 -26.38 -38.20 51.15
N ARG A 36 -25.85 -38.77 50.06
CA ARG A 36 -25.21 -37.99 49.00
C ARG A 36 -26.15 -36.81 48.75
N ARG A 37 -25.66 -35.59 48.99
CA ARG A 37 -26.34 -34.39 48.51
C ARG A 37 -26.49 -34.57 47.00
N ASN A 38 -27.68 -34.98 46.56
CA ASN A 38 -28.08 -34.92 45.17
C ASN A 38 -28.20 -33.44 44.85
N PHE A 39 -27.11 -32.85 44.33
CA PHE A 39 -27.18 -31.56 43.69
C PHE A 39 -27.89 -31.77 42.36
N SER A 40 -29.16 -31.36 42.27
CA SER A 40 -29.84 -31.20 40.99
C SER A 40 -29.28 -29.96 40.29
N PHE A 41 -28.59 -30.15 39.18
CA PHE A 41 -28.13 -29.05 38.32
C PHE A 41 -29.28 -28.63 37.40
N SER A 42 -29.87 -27.45 37.60
CA SER A 42 -30.69 -26.81 36.57
C SER A 42 -29.78 -25.98 35.65
N ALA A 43 -29.21 -26.61 34.63
CA ALA A 43 -28.62 -25.86 33.52
C ALA A 43 -29.76 -25.50 32.56
N ILE A 44 -30.42 -24.36 32.80
CA ILE A 44 -31.42 -23.83 31.87
C ILE A 44 -30.64 -23.14 30.75
N TYR A 45 -30.37 -23.87 29.68
CA TYR A 45 -29.89 -23.27 28.43
C TYR A 45 -31.10 -22.66 27.71
N PRO A 46 -30.95 -21.48 27.09
CA PRO A 46 -32.04 -20.88 26.32
C PRO A 46 -32.43 -21.81 25.17
N THR A 47 -33.73 -21.97 24.96
CA THR A 47 -34.27 -22.67 23.79
C THR A 47 -33.92 -21.91 22.50
N LEU A 48 -33.96 -22.61 21.35
CA LEU A 48 -33.78 -21.99 20.02
C LEU A 48 -34.68 -20.76 19.81
N SER A 49 -35.85 -20.76 20.45
CA SER A 49 -36.86 -19.69 20.45
C SER A 49 -36.46 -18.48 21.30
N GLU A 50 -35.85 -18.70 22.47
CA GLU A 50 -35.45 -17.65 23.43
C GLU A 50 -34.19 -16.91 22.99
N SER A 51 -33.33 -17.56 22.21
CA SER A 51 -32.09 -16.99 21.67
C SER A 51 -32.31 -16.00 20.51
N ALA A 52 -33.50 -16.00 19.88
CA ALA A 52 -33.83 -15.12 18.77
C ALA A 52 -34.07 -13.65 19.18
N ALA A 53 -34.28 -13.38 20.48
CA ALA A 53 -34.66 -12.06 21.00
C ALA A 53 -33.49 -11.21 21.56
N MET A 54 -32.24 -11.70 21.52
CA MET A 54 -31.08 -11.06 22.16
C MET A 54 -30.16 -10.27 21.20
N TYR A 55 -30.58 -10.04 19.96
CA TYR A 55 -29.83 -9.28 18.98
C TYR A 55 -30.16 -7.78 19.06
N ASP A 56 -29.62 -7.03 20.03
CA ASP A 56 -29.59 -5.56 19.86
C ASP A 56 -28.60 -4.74 20.70
N THR A 57 -27.57 -5.34 21.31
CA THR A 57 -26.54 -4.55 22.02
C THR A 57 -25.14 -5.05 21.70
N ASN A 58 -24.74 -4.88 20.44
CA ASN A 58 -23.43 -5.30 19.97
C ASN A 58 -22.48 -4.11 19.84
N ASP A 59 -21.80 -3.76 20.92
CA ASP A 59 -20.61 -2.90 20.89
C ASP A 59 -19.52 -3.54 20.01
N GLN A 60 -19.38 -3.07 18.77
CA GLN A 60 -18.48 -3.61 17.73
C GLN A 60 -17.02 -3.17 17.89
N SER A 61 -16.71 -2.39 18.93
CA SER A 61 -15.37 -1.85 19.19
C SER A 61 -14.37 -2.88 19.73
N THR A 62 -14.84 -4.05 20.16
CA THR A 62 -14.00 -5.07 20.83
C THR A 62 -13.89 -6.37 20.03
N PRO A 63 -12.73 -7.08 20.09
CA PRO A 63 -12.58 -8.37 19.44
C PRO A 63 -13.56 -9.42 19.99
N ARG A 64 -13.98 -10.35 19.14
CA ARG A 64 -15.00 -11.34 19.46
C ARG A 64 -14.54 -12.74 19.08
N LEU A 65 -14.78 -13.71 19.96
CA LEU A 65 -14.66 -15.12 19.61
C LEU A 65 -15.88 -15.50 18.75
N VAL A 66 -15.65 -16.09 17.58
CA VAL A 66 -16.69 -16.49 16.63
C VAL A 66 -16.57 -17.96 16.22
N CYS A 67 -17.66 -18.52 15.72
CA CYS A 67 -17.66 -19.86 15.12
C CYS A 67 -16.78 -19.89 13.86
N GLY A 68 -15.85 -20.85 13.77
CA GLY A 68 -14.96 -20.97 12.61
C GLY A 68 -15.63 -21.43 11.31
N ASN A 69 -16.93 -21.78 11.35
CA ASN A 69 -17.74 -22.18 10.20
C ASN A 69 -18.72 -21.08 9.73
N CYS A 70 -19.50 -20.48 10.63
CA CYS A 70 -20.56 -19.52 10.28
C CYS A 70 -20.37 -18.10 10.84
N ASN A 71 -19.18 -17.80 11.39
CA ASN A 71 -18.78 -16.49 11.95
C ASN A 71 -19.73 -15.91 13.00
N THR A 72 -20.59 -16.73 13.60
CA THR A 72 -21.52 -16.28 14.64
C THR A 72 -20.74 -15.99 15.91
N THR A 73 -20.96 -14.81 16.48
CA THR A 73 -20.37 -14.40 17.76
C THR A 73 -20.70 -15.42 18.84
N LEU A 74 -19.66 -16.01 19.41
CA LEU A 74 -19.74 -16.92 20.54
C LEU A 74 -19.61 -16.14 21.85
N SER A 75 -18.64 -15.22 21.91
CA SER A 75 -18.29 -14.43 23.11
C SER A 75 -17.56 -13.15 22.75
N ALA A 76 -17.64 -12.11 23.59
CA ALA A 76 -16.63 -11.03 23.58
C ALA A 76 -15.32 -11.54 24.21
N THR A 77 -14.16 -11.04 23.76
CA THR A 77 -12.87 -11.51 24.28
C THR A 77 -12.48 -10.91 25.63
N LYS A 78 -13.06 -9.76 26.01
CA LYS A 78 -12.82 -9.10 27.31
C LYS A 78 -13.30 -9.91 28.51
N ASP A 79 -14.28 -10.79 28.30
CA ASP A 79 -14.88 -11.63 29.35
C ASP A 79 -14.15 -12.98 29.51
N LEU A 80 -13.02 -13.15 28.81
CA LEU A 80 -12.33 -14.42 28.67
C LEU A 80 -10.86 -14.31 29.11
N VAL A 81 -10.38 -15.33 29.84
CA VAL A 81 -8.98 -15.47 30.21
C VAL A 81 -8.36 -16.63 29.43
N PHE A 82 -7.18 -16.40 28.84
CA PHE A 82 -6.53 -17.34 27.92
C PHE A 82 -5.41 -18.11 28.62
N PHE A 83 -5.38 -19.42 28.42
CA PHE A 83 -4.38 -20.29 29.01
C PHE A 83 -3.77 -21.21 27.96
N LYS A 84 -2.45 -21.34 28.05
CA LYS A 84 -1.66 -22.30 27.30
C LYS A 84 -1.68 -23.64 28.03
N TRP A 85 -2.04 -24.70 27.32
CA TRP A 85 -1.89 -26.08 27.82
C TRP A 85 -1.20 -26.94 26.75
N ARG A 86 -0.66 -28.10 27.17
CA ARG A 86 0.06 -29.03 26.27
C ARG A 86 -0.76 -29.40 25.02
N SER A 87 -2.09 -29.41 25.13
CA SER A 87 -3.03 -29.81 24.07
C SER A 87 -3.68 -28.67 23.28
N GLY A 88 -3.30 -27.40 23.48
CA GLY A 88 -3.84 -26.26 22.70
C GLY A 88 -4.17 -25.02 23.54
N ILE A 89 -4.95 -24.11 22.94
CA ILE A 89 -5.44 -22.87 23.57
C ILE A 89 -6.73 -23.17 24.33
N HIS A 90 -6.73 -22.85 25.62
CA HIS A 90 -7.89 -22.96 26.50
C HIS A 90 -8.36 -21.57 26.92
N VAL A 91 -9.66 -21.44 27.09
CA VAL A 91 -10.29 -20.19 27.49
C VAL A 91 -11.07 -20.43 28.78
N SER A 92 -10.99 -19.52 29.73
CA SER A 92 -11.79 -19.58 30.95
C SER A 92 -12.64 -18.33 31.14
N SER A 93 -13.79 -18.52 31.76
CA SER A 93 -14.66 -17.46 32.26
C SER A 93 -15.12 -17.81 33.67
N SER A 94 -15.35 -16.80 34.50
CA SER A 94 -15.98 -16.92 35.82
C SER A 94 -17.51 -17.01 35.79
N THR A 95 -18.14 -16.84 34.62
CA THR A 95 -19.59 -16.93 34.42
C THR A 95 -19.93 -17.73 33.16
N ASP A 96 -21.13 -18.34 33.11
CA ASP A 96 -21.65 -19.04 31.91
C ASP A 96 -22.02 -18.07 30.77
N GLU A 97 -22.11 -16.78 31.07
CA GLU A 97 -22.58 -15.74 30.16
C GLU A 97 -21.82 -15.62 28.83
N PRO A 98 -20.48 -15.70 28.80
CA PRO A 98 -19.70 -15.58 27.57
C PRO A 98 -19.89 -16.77 26.63
N PHE A 99 -20.54 -17.86 27.05
CA PHE A 99 -20.76 -19.06 26.23
C PHE A 99 -22.24 -19.36 25.97
N LYS A 100 -23.15 -18.39 26.19
CA LYS A 100 -24.60 -18.50 25.97
C LYS A 100 -24.98 -18.94 24.55
N ASN A 101 -24.12 -18.67 23.54
CA ASN A 101 -24.36 -19.01 22.13
C ASN A 101 -23.90 -20.43 21.74
N LEU A 102 -23.65 -21.30 22.72
CA LEU A 102 -23.22 -22.67 22.54
C LEU A 102 -24.24 -23.67 23.10
N ILE A 103 -24.47 -24.76 22.37
CA ILE A 103 -25.36 -25.85 22.79
C ILE A 103 -24.52 -27.10 23.06
N PRO A 104 -24.68 -27.78 24.20
CA PRO A 104 -24.03 -29.06 24.43
C PRO A 104 -24.63 -30.13 23.51
N LYS A 105 -23.78 -30.95 22.87
CA LYS A 105 -24.24 -32.13 22.14
C LYS A 105 -24.82 -33.13 23.13
N GLU A 106 -26.11 -33.42 23.04
CA GLU A 106 -26.78 -34.41 23.89
C GLU A 106 -26.06 -35.76 23.79
N SER A 107 -25.53 -36.23 24.92
CA SER A 107 -25.03 -37.60 25.04
C SER A 107 -26.20 -38.49 25.45
N VAL A 108 -26.57 -39.44 24.59
CA VAL A 108 -27.55 -40.48 24.91
C VAL A 108 -27.01 -41.32 26.09
N GLN A 109 -27.50 -41.01 27.29
CA GLN A 109 -27.40 -41.70 28.59
C GLN A 109 -26.05 -42.28 29.07
N LYS A 110 -25.63 -41.85 30.26
CA LYS A 110 -25.44 -42.72 31.45
C LYS A 110 -25.20 -41.89 32.71
N ASP A 111 -26.03 -42.13 33.73
CA ASP A 111 -26.06 -41.53 35.08
C ASP A 111 -24.81 -41.74 35.96
N ASN A 112 -23.61 -41.86 35.37
CA ASN A 112 -22.35 -41.95 36.12
C ASN A 112 -21.14 -41.36 35.36
N ALA A 113 -21.34 -40.49 34.37
CA ALA A 113 -20.25 -39.86 33.62
C ALA A 113 -19.70 -38.60 34.31
N SER A 114 -18.96 -38.82 35.39
CA SER A 114 -17.74 -38.09 35.78
C SER A 114 -17.34 -36.89 34.88
N TRP A 115 -17.71 -35.63 35.21
CA TRP A 115 -16.98 -34.38 34.85
C TRP A 115 -16.52 -34.18 33.37
N LYS A 116 -17.05 -34.96 32.42
CA LYS A 116 -16.49 -35.15 31.08
C LYS A 116 -16.99 -34.04 30.14
N LYS A 117 -16.10 -33.10 29.83
CA LYS A 117 -15.88 -32.53 28.49
C LYS A 117 -17.13 -32.57 27.57
N HIS A 118 -18.06 -31.62 27.75
CA HIS A 118 -19.23 -31.50 26.88
C HIS A 118 -18.77 -30.96 25.52
N LYS A 119 -19.05 -31.70 24.44
CA LYS A 119 -18.83 -31.17 23.09
C LYS A 119 -19.83 -30.05 22.85
N MET A 120 -19.32 -28.87 22.51
CA MET A 120 -20.14 -27.68 22.27
C MET A 120 -20.33 -27.47 20.78
N LEU A 121 -21.57 -27.21 20.38
CA LEU A 121 -21.99 -26.88 19.04
C LEU A 121 -22.35 -25.38 18.96
N CYS A 122 -22.06 -24.74 17.83
CA CYS A 122 -22.54 -23.38 17.57
C CYS A 122 -24.06 -23.37 17.40
N ILE A 123 -24.75 -22.49 18.11
CA ILE A 123 -26.23 -22.38 18.06
C ILE A 123 -26.79 -22.15 16.65
N LYS A 124 -26.06 -21.45 15.78
CA LYS A 124 -26.54 -21.08 14.44
C LYS A 124 -26.36 -22.18 13.40
N CYS A 125 -25.28 -22.95 13.46
CA CYS A 125 -24.94 -23.91 12.40
C CYS A 125 -24.73 -25.35 12.89
N ASN A 126 -24.91 -25.61 14.19
CA ASN A 126 -24.69 -26.91 14.84
C ASN A 126 -23.29 -27.50 14.61
N TYR A 127 -22.32 -26.70 14.18
CA TYR A 127 -20.95 -27.13 13.97
C TYR A 127 -20.20 -27.25 15.30
N GLN A 128 -19.42 -28.31 15.48
CA GLN A 128 -18.64 -28.52 16.71
C GLN A 128 -17.52 -27.49 16.79
N VAL A 129 -17.57 -26.62 17.81
CA VAL A 129 -16.62 -25.51 17.99
C VAL A 129 -15.59 -25.76 19.08
N GLY A 130 -15.89 -26.64 20.04
CA GLY A 130 -14.98 -26.91 21.15
C GLY A 130 -15.54 -27.87 22.18
N THR A 131 -14.88 -27.92 23.33
CA THR A 131 -15.25 -28.78 24.46
C THR A 131 -15.24 -28.00 25.77
N LEU A 132 -16.32 -28.06 26.53
CA LEU A 132 -16.50 -27.33 27.79
C LEU A 132 -16.40 -28.26 29.00
N ALA A 133 -15.64 -27.85 30.00
CA ALA A 133 -15.51 -28.52 31.29
C ALA A 133 -15.72 -27.50 32.42
N ARG A 134 -16.51 -27.85 33.44
CA ARG A 134 -16.66 -27.03 34.66
C ARG A 134 -15.69 -27.52 35.72
N ILE A 135 -14.92 -26.61 36.30
CA ILE A 135 -13.97 -26.92 37.37
C ILE A 135 -14.74 -26.91 38.69
N PHE A 136 -14.70 -28.01 39.45
CA PHE A 136 -15.55 -28.17 40.65
C PHE A 136 -15.13 -27.28 41.84
N SER A 137 -13.87 -26.83 41.87
CA SER A 137 -13.26 -26.12 43.00
C SER A 137 -13.23 -24.60 42.87
N SER A 138 -13.56 -24.09 41.69
CA SER A 138 -13.64 -22.67 41.37
C SER A 138 -14.75 -22.58 40.34
N ASP A 139 -15.78 -21.76 40.52
CA ASP A 139 -16.95 -21.60 39.61
C ASP A 139 -16.61 -21.15 38.17
N LYS A 140 -15.40 -21.44 37.71
CA LYS A 140 -14.81 -21.19 36.43
C LYS A 140 -15.12 -22.32 35.47
N ILE A 141 -15.40 -21.90 34.25
CA ILE A 141 -15.65 -22.75 33.10
C ILE A 141 -14.37 -22.77 32.29
N LEU A 142 -13.99 -23.95 31.79
CA LEU A 142 -12.86 -24.12 30.89
C LEU A 142 -13.37 -24.60 29.53
N PHE A 143 -13.14 -23.78 28.50
CA PHE A 143 -13.49 -24.05 27.11
C PHE A 143 -12.22 -24.35 26.31
N SER A 144 -12.12 -25.58 25.80
CA SER A 144 -11.09 -26.00 24.85
C SER A 144 -11.56 -25.66 23.44
N ALA A 145 -10.95 -24.65 22.84
CA ALA A 145 -11.22 -24.20 21.48
C ALA A 145 -10.74 -25.23 20.45
N SER A 146 -11.60 -25.70 19.53
CA SER A 146 -11.21 -26.62 18.46
C SER A 146 -11.51 -26.11 17.06
N SER A 147 -12.61 -25.37 16.87
CA SER A 147 -13.05 -24.85 15.56
C SER A 147 -13.66 -23.44 15.70
N VAL A 148 -12.87 -22.54 16.27
CA VAL A 148 -13.24 -21.14 16.55
C VAL A 148 -12.22 -20.19 15.93
N ALA A 149 -12.64 -18.96 15.70
CA ALA A 149 -11.81 -17.88 15.21
C ALA A 149 -12.02 -16.61 16.05
N VAL A 150 -11.08 -15.68 16.02
CA VAL A 150 -11.27 -14.33 16.58
C VAL A 150 -11.59 -13.38 15.46
N GLN A 151 -12.75 -12.73 15.54
CA GLN A 151 -13.11 -11.60 14.70
C GLN A 151 -12.61 -10.32 15.37
N MET A 152 -11.70 -9.63 14.69
CA MET A 152 -11.27 -8.29 15.09
C MET A 152 -12.40 -7.25 14.87
N PRO A 153 -12.35 -6.09 15.55
CA PRO A 153 -13.27 -4.97 15.30
C PRO A 153 -13.35 -4.65 13.80
N GLU A 154 -14.47 -4.09 13.34
CA GLU A 154 -14.74 -3.84 11.91
C GLU A 154 -13.61 -3.05 11.22
N ASN A 155 -12.93 -2.20 11.98
CA ASN A 155 -11.86 -1.29 11.58
C ASN A 155 -10.49 -1.99 11.47
N GLN A 156 -10.35 -3.21 11.99
CA GLN A 156 -9.11 -3.99 12.01
C GLN A 156 -9.21 -5.26 11.13
N SER A 157 -10.39 -5.91 11.07
CA SER A 157 -10.84 -6.93 10.09
C SER A 157 -9.86 -8.00 9.56
N PRO A 158 -9.17 -8.76 10.45
CA PRO A 158 -9.03 -10.20 10.20
C PRO A 158 -9.88 -11.09 11.11
N LEU A 159 -10.25 -12.26 10.58
CA LEU A 159 -10.53 -13.46 11.35
C LEU A 159 -9.24 -14.26 11.53
N ILE A 160 -8.84 -14.47 12.78
CA ILE A 160 -7.70 -15.31 13.13
C ILE A 160 -8.22 -16.69 13.49
N SER A 161 -7.89 -17.73 12.71
CA SER A 161 -8.31 -19.10 12.96
C SER A 161 -7.48 -19.69 14.11
N LEU A 162 -8.11 -20.34 15.10
CA LEU A 162 -7.40 -20.89 16.27
C LEU A 162 -7.28 -22.42 16.29
N SER A 163 -7.83 -23.08 15.27
CA SER A 163 -7.95 -24.53 15.19
C SER A 163 -6.67 -25.21 14.65
N GLY A 164 -5.88 -25.85 15.53
CA GLY A 164 -4.87 -26.86 15.13
C GLY A 164 -3.38 -26.53 15.34
N TYR A 165 -3.00 -25.67 16.27
CA TYR A 165 -1.60 -25.26 16.44
C TYR A 165 -0.80 -26.14 17.42
N PRO A 166 0.48 -26.46 17.10
CA PRO A 166 1.41 -26.95 18.11
C PRO A 166 1.71 -25.83 19.10
N SER A 167 1.41 -26.08 20.37
CA SER A 167 1.52 -25.13 21.50
C SER A 167 2.93 -24.58 21.75
N SER A 168 3.95 -24.99 21.00
CA SER A 168 5.34 -24.56 21.17
C SER A 168 5.65 -23.16 20.63
N GLN A 169 4.94 -22.67 19.60
CA GLN A 169 5.31 -21.44 18.87
C GLN A 169 4.51 -20.19 19.25
N LEU A 170 3.38 -20.34 19.95
CA LEU A 170 2.55 -19.22 20.41
C LEU A 170 2.56 -19.17 21.94
N SER A 171 3.05 -18.07 22.51
CA SER A 171 2.93 -17.74 23.92
C SER A 171 2.41 -16.32 24.05
N PHE A 172 1.15 -16.18 24.41
CA PHE A 172 0.57 -14.89 24.77
C PHE A 172 -0.42 -15.08 25.91
N THR A 173 -0.49 -14.08 26.77
CA THR A 173 -1.35 -14.02 27.95
C THR A 173 -2.61 -13.20 27.69
N MET A 174 -2.58 -12.35 26.66
CA MET A 174 -3.64 -11.43 26.28
C MET A 174 -3.73 -11.27 24.76
N TRP A 175 -4.92 -11.02 24.21
CA TRP A 175 -5.11 -10.93 22.76
C TRP A 175 -4.31 -9.82 22.09
N SER A 176 -4.11 -8.70 22.78
CA SER A 176 -3.25 -7.61 22.30
C SER A 176 -1.81 -8.06 22.08
N GLU A 177 -1.32 -9.01 22.88
CA GLU A 177 0.01 -9.60 22.73
C GLU A 177 0.05 -10.53 21.51
N LEU A 178 -0.99 -11.32 21.25
CA LEU A 178 -1.08 -12.07 19.99
C LEU A 178 -1.11 -11.14 18.78
N ILE A 179 -1.90 -10.08 18.82
CA ILE A 179 -1.99 -9.10 17.72
C ILE A 179 -0.62 -8.49 17.44
N LEU A 180 0.07 -8.02 18.50
CA LEU A 180 1.43 -7.51 18.40
C LEU A 180 2.41 -8.56 17.84
N MET A 181 2.31 -9.82 18.27
CA MET A 181 3.12 -10.92 17.72
C MET A 181 2.82 -11.16 16.24
N THR A 182 1.56 -11.07 15.81
CA THR A 182 1.20 -11.24 14.38
C THR A 182 1.61 -10.07 13.49
N GLU A 183 1.69 -8.87 14.06
CA GLU A 183 2.18 -7.67 13.37
C GLU A 183 3.71 -7.69 13.26
N THR A 184 4.40 -8.23 14.26
CA THR A 184 5.87 -8.25 14.34
C THR A 184 6.51 -9.50 13.71
N GLN A 185 5.73 -10.56 13.42
CA GLN A 185 6.24 -11.83 12.88
C GLN A 185 5.49 -12.26 11.59
N PRO A 186 6.02 -12.00 10.39
CA PRO A 186 5.34 -12.32 9.13
C PRO A 186 5.12 -13.83 8.93
N ASN A 187 6.04 -14.69 9.34
CA ASN A 187 5.87 -16.16 9.27
C ASN A 187 4.70 -16.66 10.13
N LEU A 188 4.41 -15.97 11.24
CA LEU A 188 3.29 -16.30 12.11
C LEU A 188 1.95 -15.90 11.48
N LYS A 189 1.95 -14.81 10.72
CA LYS A 189 0.79 -14.31 9.96
C LYS A 189 0.32 -15.33 8.91
N ASP A 190 1.26 -15.95 8.19
CA ASP A 190 0.96 -16.95 7.17
C ASP A 190 0.45 -18.27 7.78
N LEU A 191 0.99 -18.66 8.95
CA LEU A 191 0.56 -19.85 9.69
C LEU A 191 -0.84 -19.71 10.32
N LEU A 192 -1.27 -18.50 10.69
CA LEU A 192 -2.53 -18.25 11.38
C LEU A 192 -3.80 -18.34 10.51
N LYS A 193 -3.64 -18.70 9.22
CA LYS A 193 -4.74 -18.79 8.23
C LYS A 193 -5.72 -17.63 8.39
N ILE A 194 -5.16 -16.43 8.39
CA ILE A 194 -5.90 -15.19 8.58
C ILE A 194 -6.90 -15.02 7.44
N ARG A 195 -8.20 -15.15 7.74
CA ARG A 195 -9.30 -15.00 6.78
C ARG A 195 -9.87 -13.59 6.93
N ARG A 196 -10.09 -12.85 5.85
CA ARG A 196 -10.81 -11.57 5.94
C ARG A 196 -12.31 -11.86 6.04
N VAL A 197 -13.03 -11.20 6.95
CA VAL A 197 -14.49 -11.12 6.83
C VAL A 197 -14.75 -10.10 5.73
N ASP A 198 -15.47 -10.49 4.68
CA ASP A 198 -15.91 -9.59 3.61
C ASP A 198 -16.98 -8.58 4.09
N ASN A 199 -16.81 -7.97 5.27
CA ASN A 199 -17.58 -6.80 5.71
C ASN A 199 -17.02 -5.49 5.12
N THR A 200 -15.89 -5.52 4.39
CA THR A 200 -15.34 -4.37 3.65
C THR A 200 -16.28 -3.81 2.57
N GLN A 201 -17.43 -4.44 2.33
CA GLN A 201 -18.46 -3.97 1.40
C GLN A 201 -19.64 -3.21 2.05
N GLN A 202 -19.69 -3.04 3.37
CA GLN A 202 -20.79 -2.28 3.98
C GLN A 202 -20.62 -0.77 3.74
N CYS A 203 -21.17 -0.32 2.62
CA CYS A 203 -21.45 1.08 2.32
C CYS A 203 -22.60 1.53 3.24
N SER A 204 -22.26 2.08 4.41
CA SER A 204 -23.23 2.82 5.23
C SER A 204 -23.52 4.18 4.57
N THR A 205 -24.70 4.75 4.84
CA THR A 205 -25.04 6.12 4.43
C THR A 205 -24.01 7.14 4.92
N VAL A 206 -23.46 6.93 6.12
CA VAL A 206 -22.39 7.73 6.72
C VAL A 206 -21.11 7.68 5.88
N ASN A 207 -20.68 6.49 5.44
CA ASN A 207 -19.49 6.30 4.62
C ASN A 207 -19.62 6.95 3.23
N SER A 208 -20.83 6.91 2.65
CA SER A 208 -21.14 7.57 1.38
C SER A 208 -21.05 9.10 1.52
N MET A 209 -21.60 9.66 2.60
CA MET A 209 -21.50 11.10 2.90
C MET A 209 -20.06 11.53 3.13
N LEU A 210 -19.26 10.76 3.87
CA LEU A 210 -17.84 11.04 4.06
C LEU A 210 -17.08 11.01 2.72
N ASN A 211 -17.37 10.03 1.87
CA ASN A 211 -16.76 9.97 0.54
C ASN A 211 -17.11 11.21 -0.31
N GLN A 212 -18.36 11.67 -0.26
CA GLN A 212 -18.78 12.89 -0.93
C GLN A 212 -18.03 14.12 -0.41
N LYS A 213 -17.86 14.24 0.91
CA LYS A 213 -17.05 15.32 1.52
C LYS A 213 -15.60 15.29 1.02
N LEU A 214 -14.96 14.12 1.00
CA LEU A 214 -13.58 13.96 0.48
C LEU A 214 -13.47 14.34 -1.00
N VAL A 215 -14.47 14.01 -1.82
CA VAL A 215 -14.52 14.46 -3.23
C VAL A 215 -14.65 15.98 -3.33
N MET A 216 -15.46 16.59 -2.45
CA MET A 216 -15.78 18.01 -2.45
C MET A 216 -14.76 18.90 -1.73
N ALA A 217 -13.75 18.33 -1.07
CA ALA A 217 -12.66 19.09 -0.46
C ALA A 217 -12.08 20.10 -1.47
N LYS A 218 -11.82 21.33 -1.02
CA LYS A 218 -11.39 22.46 -1.85
C LYS A 218 -9.89 22.44 -2.09
N ASP A 219 -9.12 22.02 -1.09
CA ASP A 219 -7.67 21.93 -1.14
C ASP A 219 -7.13 20.71 -0.37
N LEU A 220 -5.80 20.56 -0.41
CA LEU A 220 -5.11 19.45 0.26
C LEU A 220 -5.23 19.53 1.78
N GLN A 221 -5.23 20.73 2.37
CA GLN A 221 -5.27 20.89 3.82
C GLN A 221 -6.62 20.48 4.39
N GLU A 222 -7.71 20.91 3.75
CA GLU A 222 -9.07 20.51 4.10
C GLU A 222 -9.23 18.98 3.99
N LEU A 223 -8.74 18.39 2.90
CA LEU A 223 -8.77 16.94 2.70
C LEU A 223 -8.03 16.18 3.81
N LEU A 224 -6.82 16.62 4.16
CA LEU A 224 -6.01 15.99 5.20
C LEU A 224 -6.63 16.13 6.59
N CYS A 225 -7.29 17.26 6.88
CA CYS A 225 -8.04 17.47 8.12
C CYS A 225 -9.22 16.49 8.23
N MET A 226 -10.00 16.32 7.15
CA MET A 226 -11.10 15.35 7.12
C MET A 226 -10.63 13.91 7.33
N VAL A 227 -9.51 13.52 6.73
CA VAL A 227 -8.90 12.19 6.93
C VAL A 227 -8.47 11.99 8.38
N ASP A 228 -7.85 13.00 8.98
CA ASP A 228 -7.37 12.94 10.36
C ASP A 228 -8.52 12.77 11.37
N GLU A 229 -9.57 13.58 11.23
CA GLU A 229 -10.77 13.57 12.08
C GLU A 229 -11.55 12.27 12.00
N ASN A 230 -11.56 11.59 10.85
CA ASN A 230 -12.36 10.39 10.60
C ASN A 230 -11.51 9.12 10.51
N ALA A 231 -10.23 9.15 10.96
CA ALA A 231 -9.27 8.08 10.68
C ALA A 231 -9.72 6.67 11.10
N PHE A 232 -10.53 6.57 12.17
CA PHE A 232 -11.07 5.29 12.64
C PHE A 232 -12.27 4.79 11.84
N ASP A 233 -12.93 5.65 11.07
CA ASP A 233 -14.15 5.39 10.31
C ASP A 233 -13.89 5.28 8.79
N LEU A 234 -12.65 5.49 8.35
CA LEU A 234 -12.28 5.42 6.94
C LEU A 234 -12.37 3.99 6.41
N ASN A 235 -13.23 3.78 5.42
CA ASN A 235 -13.23 2.53 4.67
C ASN A 235 -12.34 2.60 3.42
N GLN A 236 -12.21 1.47 2.73
CA GLN A 236 -11.42 1.35 1.50
C GLN A 236 -11.76 2.37 0.40
N TYR A 237 -13.04 2.75 0.26
CA TYR A 237 -13.47 3.72 -0.75
C TYR A 237 -13.05 5.12 -0.35
N ASN A 238 -13.20 5.48 0.94
CA ASN A 238 -12.79 6.78 1.46
C ASN A 238 -11.27 6.98 1.30
N ILE A 239 -10.46 5.99 1.67
CA ILE A 239 -8.99 6.05 1.54
C ILE A 239 -8.58 6.19 0.07
N ARG A 240 -9.17 5.38 -0.83
CA ARG A 240 -8.91 5.48 -2.29
C ARG A 240 -9.28 6.84 -2.86
N THR A 241 -10.40 7.41 -2.43
CA THR A 241 -10.81 8.76 -2.83
C THR A 241 -9.85 9.81 -2.30
N ALA A 242 -9.47 9.71 -1.02
CA ALA A 242 -8.56 10.65 -0.38
C ALA A 242 -7.18 10.64 -1.05
N ILE A 243 -6.55 9.48 -1.23
CA ILE A 243 -5.23 9.40 -1.89
C ILE A 243 -5.29 9.91 -3.34
N GLY A 244 -6.37 9.57 -4.07
CA GLY A 244 -6.57 10.04 -5.44
C GLY A 244 -6.81 11.55 -5.54
N ARG A 245 -7.53 12.16 -4.57
CA ARG A 245 -7.71 13.62 -4.49
C ARG A 245 -6.42 14.31 -4.08
N ALA A 246 -5.70 13.80 -3.09
CA ALA A 246 -4.40 14.32 -2.67
C ALA A 246 -3.43 14.40 -3.85
N GLY A 247 -3.26 13.30 -4.60
CA GLY A 247 -2.40 13.29 -5.78
C GLY A 247 -2.82 14.29 -6.86
N ARG A 248 -4.13 14.55 -7.03
CA ARG A 248 -4.62 15.58 -7.97
C ARG A 248 -4.31 16.99 -7.52
N PHE A 249 -4.48 17.31 -6.23
CA PHE A 249 -4.15 18.64 -5.71
C PHE A 249 -2.68 19.00 -5.94
N VAL A 250 -1.79 18.02 -5.74
CA VAL A 250 -0.36 18.18 -5.99
C VAL A 250 -0.09 18.40 -7.47
N ALA A 251 -0.63 17.53 -8.33
CA ALA A 251 -0.44 17.67 -9.77
C ALA A 251 -0.95 19.03 -10.30
N THR A 252 -2.08 19.54 -9.81
CA THR A 252 -2.60 20.86 -10.18
C THR A 252 -1.70 21.99 -9.71
N ARG A 253 -1.10 21.87 -8.51
CA ARG A 253 -0.13 22.84 -7.98
C ARG A 253 1.13 22.88 -8.83
N THR A 254 1.71 21.72 -9.15
CA THR A 254 2.87 21.59 -10.04
C THR A 254 2.58 22.15 -11.43
N THR A 255 1.42 21.84 -12.00
CA THR A 255 1.02 22.34 -13.33
C THR A 255 0.88 23.87 -13.36
N ARG A 256 0.29 24.48 -12.32
CA ARG A 256 0.17 25.94 -12.21
C ARG A 256 1.53 26.63 -12.01
N ALA A 257 2.42 26.05 -11.21
CA ALA A 257 3.78 26.56 -11.02
C ALA A 257 4.55 26.55 -12.36
N ASN A 258 4.45 25.45 -13.12
CA ASN A 258 5.09 25.34 -14.44
C ASN A 258 4.50 26.32 -15.46
N LEU A 259 3.19 26.60 -15.44
CA LEU A 259 2.56 27.60 -16.33
C LEU A 259 3.01 29.04 -16.03
N LEU A 260 3.20 29.39 -14.75
CA LEU A 260 3.72 30.70 -14.36
C LEU A 260 5.19 30.87 -14.77
N ALA A 261 6.00 29.81 -14.67
CA ALA A 261 7.38 29.81 -15.15
C ALA A 261 7.47 29.97 -16.68
N VAL A 262 6.56 29.34 -17.44
CA VAL A 262 6.54 29.44 -18.91
C VAL A 262 6.09 30.81 -19.41
N ASN A 263 5.16 31.49 -18.71
CA ASN A 263 4.69 32.82 -19.13
C ASN A 263 5.72 33.94 -18.91
N ASN A 264 6.67 33.77 -18.00
CA ASN A 264 7.75 34.75 -17.77
C ASN A 264 8.91 34.66 -18.77
N VAL A 265 8.94 33.66 -19.65
CA VAL A 265 10.02 33.49 -20.64
C VAL A 265 9.78 34.30 -21.93
N ASN A 266 8.58 34.85 -22.12
CA ASN A 266 8.23 35.60 -23.34
C ASN A 266 8.38 37.13 -23.25
N ASN A 267 8.79 37.70 -22.13
CA ASN A 267 9.10 39.13 -22.03
C ASN A 267 10.62 39.33 -21.94
N SER A 268 11.21 39.61 -23.10
CA SER A 268 12.56 40.15 -23.18
C SER A 268 12.59 41.59 -22.64
N SER A 269 13.38 41.81 -21.59
CA SER A 269 13.95 43.13 -21.34
C SER A 269 15.37 42.96 -20.82
N LYS A 270 16.32 43.48 -21.61
CA LYS A 270 17.70 43.71 -21.19
C LYS A 270 17.67 44.54 -19.91
N SER A 271 18.27 44.05 -18.84
CA SER A 271 18.61 44.85 -17.67
C SER A 271 19.83 44.25 -16.99
N GLU A 272 20.85 45.09 -16.81
CA GLU A 272 22.09 44.82 -16.10
C GLU A 272 21.80 44.94 -14.59
N ALA A 273 21.44 43.82 -13.96
CA ALA A 273 21.28 43.59 -12.50
C ALA A 273 20.76 44.77 -11.64
N PRO A 274 19.46 44.73 -11.24
CA PRO A 274 19.17 44.89 -9.80
C PRO A 274 17.86 44.18 -9.40
N GLU A 275 17.94 42.95 -8.89
CA GLU A 275 16.79 42.31 -8.23
C GLU A 275 17.26 41.56 -6.98
N ASP A 276 17.55 42.29 -5.90
CA ASP A 276 17.49 41.78 -4.52
C ASP A 276 16.03 41.49 -4.08
N GLU A 277 15.07 41.62 -4.99
CA GLU A 277 13.70 41.13 -4.89
C GLU A 277 13.53 39.83 -5.70
N LEU A 278 14.46 38.88 -5.51
CA LEU A 278 14.41 37.56 -6.16
C LEU A 278 13.11 36.83 -5.81
N ILE A 279 12.19 36.84 -6.78
CA ILE A 279 10.97 36.06 -6.86
C ILE A 279 11.28 34.65 -6.34
N THR A 280 10.75 34.33 -5.15
CA THR A 280 10.70 32.99 -4.62
C THR A 280 9.86 32.15 -5.59
N VAL A 281 10.50 31.50 -6.56
CA VAL A 281 9.87 30.44 -7.33
C VAL A 281 9.62 29.32 -6.32
N ALA A 282 8.41 29.30 -5.77
CA ALA A 282 8.01 28.32 -4.79
C ALA A 282 8.16 26.94 -5.43
N SER A 283 9.06 26.13 -4.87
CA SER A 283 9.18 24.72 -5.24
C SER A 283 7.80 24.06 -5.16
N PRO A 284 7.38 23.30 -6.18
CA PRO A 284 6.05 22.69 -6.26
C PRO A 284 5.86 21.50 -5.29
N ALA A 285 6.78 21.30 -4.34
CA ALA A 285 6.63 20.32 -3.27
C ALA A 285 5.22 20.36 -2.65
N LEU A 286 4.68 19.17 -2.36
CA LEU A 286 3.40 18.93 -1.66
C LEU A 286 3.16 19.91 -0.50
N PHE A 287 4.25 20.21 0.20
CA PHE A 287 4.36 21.30 1.13
C PHE A 287 5.37 22.29 0.55
N ALA A 288 4.88 23.39 -0.04
CA ALA A 288 5.72 24.59 -0.07
C ALA A 288 6.07 24.86 1.38
N LYS A 289 7.35 24.74 1.71
CA LYS A 289 7.98 24.69 3.04
C LYS A 289 8.57 23.31 3.40
N TRP A 290 9.68 22.97 2.75
CA TRP A 290 10.90 22.66 3.53
C TRP A 290 11.55 23.98 3.97
N SER A 291 10.75 24.95 4.44
CA SER A 291 11.21 26.07 5.24
C SER A 291 11.32 25.54 6.66
N ALA A 292 12.08 26.23 7.51
CA ALA A 292 12.40 25.84 8.88
C ALA A 292 11.22 25.38 9.79
N LYS A 293 9.95 25.47 9.36
CA LYS A 293 8.74 24.89 9.98
C LYS A 293 7.64 24.66 8.92
N PRO A 294 7.51 23.49 8.26
CA PRO A 294 6.19 23.05 7.80
C PRO A 294 5.25 23.03 9.02
N ASN A 295 3.94 23.25 8.84
CA ASN A 295 3.01 22.95 9.92
C ASN A 295 3.17 21.46 10.22
N ALA A 296 3.87 21.11 11.30
CA ALA A 296 4.13 19.72 11.70
C ALA A 296 2.84 18.89 11.71
N ILE A 297 1.71 19.56 11.95
CA ILE A 297 0.36 19.03 11.87
C ILE A 297 0.00 18.52 10.47
N ASP A 298 0.19 19.31 9.41
CA ASP A 298 -0.24 18.90 8.06
C ASP A 298 0.67 17.81 7.48
N THR A 299 1.98 17.85 7.80
CA THR A 299 2.92 16.76 7.50
C THR A 299 2.53 15.48 8.24
N LYS A 300 2.17 15.57 9.53
CA LYS A 300 1.67 14.43 10.32
C LYS A 300 0.37 13.86 9.73
N ARG A 301 -0.56 14.72 9.30
CA ARG A 301 -1.82 14.31 8.67
C ARG A 301 -1.61 13.64 7.32
N PHE A 302 -0.67 14.13 6.52
CA PHE A 302 -0.26 13.49 5.28
C PHE A 302 0.26 12.08 5.55
N TRP A 303 1.20 11.93 6.47
CA TRP A 303 1.73 10.60 6.80
C TRP A 303 0.67 9.67 7.40
N LYS A 304 -0.29 10.19 8.17
CA LYS A 304 -1.47 9.41 8.60
C LYS A 304 -2.29 8.88 7.42
N LEU A 305 -2.51 9.67 6.36
CA LEU A 305 -3.16 9.19 5.13
C LEU A 305 -2.34 8.08 4.45
N ILE A 306 -1.01 8.20 4.45
CA ILE A 306 -0.12 7.17 3.90
C ILE A 306 -0.19 5.90 4.75
N ASP A 307 -0.19 6.01 6.08
CA ASP A 307 -0.31 4.88 6.99
C ASP A 307 -1.66 4.16 6.82
N GLU A 308 -2.76 4.89 6.65
CA GLU A 308 -4.07 4.27 6.33
C GLU A 308 -4.07 3.63 4.93
N THR A 309 -3.36 4.21 3.96
CA THR A 309 -3.18 3.59 2.64
C THR A 309 -2.35 2.32 2.73
N GLU A 310 -1.31 2.30 3.56
CA GLU A 310 -0.46 1.14 3.84
C GLU A 310 -1.26 0.02 4.51
N LYS A 311 -2.08 0.34 5.51
CA LYS A 311 -3.04 -0.61 6.08
C LYS A 311 -4.00 -1.14 5.02
N LEU A 312 -4.55 -0.27 4.17
CA LEU A 312 -5.47 -0.68 3.12
C LEU A 312 -4.83 -1.66 2.14
N VAL A 313 -3.57 -1.48 1.73
CA VAL A 313 -2.94 -2.47 0.84
C VAL A 313 -2.59 -3.75 1.62
N ASN A 314 -1.97 -3.66 2.79
CA ASN A 314 -1.60 -4.86 3.56
C ASN A 314 -2.81 -5.69 4.03
N PHE A 315 -3.94 -5.06 4.32
CA PHE A 315 -5.16 -5.69 4.86
C PHE A 315 -6.39 -5.62 3.95
N GLY A 316 -6.28 -4.99 2.77
CA GLY A 316 -7.39 -4.78 1.85
C GLY A 316 -7.03 -4.88 0.37
N ILE A 317 -5.80 -5.27 -0.01
CA ILE A 317 -5.39 -5.30 -1.43
C ILE A 317 -6.30 -6.13 -2.36
N ALA A 318 -6.92 -7.20 -1.85
CA ALA A 318 -7.90 -8.00 -2.60
C ALA A 318 -9.14 -7.22 -3.08
N ALA A 319 -9.40 -6.03 -2.54
CA ALA A 319 -10.43 -5.12 -3.03
C ALA A 319 -10.05 -4.44 -4.36
N PHE A 320 -8.75 -4.38 -4.68
CA PHE A 320 -8.24 -3.88 -5.94
C PHE A 320 -8.29 -4.99 -6.99
N LYS A 321 -9.50 -5.33 -7.43
CA LYS A 321 -9.78 -6.44 -8.35
C LYS A 321 -9.50 -6.13 -9.83
N THR A 322 -9.08 -4.92 -10.16
CA THR A 322 -8.88 -4.46 -11.55
C THR A 322 -7.59 -3.67 -11.69
N GLY A 323 -6.98 -3.75 -12.87
CA GLY A 323 -5.80 -2.96 -13.24
C GLY A 323 -6.05 -1.47 -13.08
N ARG A 324 -7.21 -0.96 -13.53
CA ARG A 324 -7.64 0.43 -13.30
C ARG A 324 -7.59 0.88 -11.84
N ALA A 325 -7.95 0.00 -10.90
CA ALA A 325 -7.94 0.36 -9.49
C ALA A 325 -6.51 0.52 -8.96
N LEU A 326 -5.63 -0.43 -9.29
CA LEU A 326 -4.22 -0.42 -8.91
C LEU A 326 -3.46 0.72 -9.60
N SER A 327 -3.70 0.93 -10.89
CA SER A 327 -3.00 1.95 -11.68
C SER A 327 -3.37 3.37 -11.26
N ASN A 328 -4.60 3.61 -10.82
CA ASN A 328 -5.00 4.87 -10.19
C ASN A 328 -4.29 5.10 -8.84
N LEU A 329 -4.15 4.05 -8.03
CA LEU A 329 -3.44 4.13 -6.75
C LEU A 329 -1.96 4.43 -6.98
N THR A 330 -1.27 3.68 -7.85
CA THR A 330 0.15 3.91 -8.14
C THR A 330 0.40 5.26 -8.79
N THR A 331 -0.49 5.73 -9.66
CA THR A 331 -0.42 7.09 -10.22
C THR A 331 -0.56 8.16 -9.12
N ALA A 332 -1.43 7.94 -8.13
CA ALA A 332 -1.55 8.84 -7.00
C ALA A 332 -0.26 8.83 -6.16
N LEU A 333 0.28 7.66 -5.81
CA LEU A 333 1.54 7.53 -5.07
C LEU A 333 2.71 8.20 -5.81
N MET A 334 2.78 8.05 -7.14
CA MET A 334 3.79 8.69 -7.98
C MET A 334 3.71 10.21 -7.92
N ARG A 335 2.51 10.79 -7.96
CA ARG A 335 2.30 12.24 -7.78
C ARG A 335 2.62 12.72 -6.37
N LEU A 336 2.43 11.87 -5.37
CA LEU A 336 2.72 12.16 -3.98
C LEU A 336 4.20 11.91 -3.62
N GLY A 337 4.99 11.30 -4.51
CA GLY A 337 6.37 10.91 -4.26
C GLY A 337 6.55 9.81 -3.20
N VAL A 338 5.54 8.97 -2.98
CA VAL A 338 5.57 7.98 -1.88
C VAL A 338 6.08 6.63 -2.39
N GLY A 339 7.33 6.31 -2.05
CA GLY A 339 8.05 5.10 -2.52
C GLY A 339 8.19 3.98 -1.49
N ARG A 340 7.31 3.90 -0.48
CA ARG A 340 7.36 2.86 0.59
C ARG A 340 7.24 1.44 0.01
N SER A 341 8.25 0.60 0.24
CA SER A 341 8.23 -0.81 -0.19
C SER A 341 7.07 -1.60 0.43
N THR A 342 6.69 -1.30 1.67
CA THR A 342 5.54 -1.92 2.37
C THR A 342 4.18 -1.61 1.72
N ILE A 343 4.13 -0.61 0.82
CA ILE A 343 2.97 -0.31 -0.01
C ILE A 343 3.13 -0.91 -1.41
N LEU A 344 4.29 -0.67 -2.03
CA LEU A 344 4.53 -1.02 -3.43
C LEU A 344 4.64 -2.54 -3.66
N GLN A 345 5.21 -3.29 -2.72
CA GLN A 345 5.36 -4.75 -2.84
C GLN A 345 4.00 -5.48 -2.84
N PRO A 346 3.05 -5.21 -1.91
CA PRO A 346 1.70 -5.78 -2.00
C PRO A 346 0.96 -5.39 -3.30
N VAL A 347 1.14 -4.15 -3.77
CA VAL A 347 0.56 -3.68 -5.04
C VAL A 347 1.13 -4.46 -6.23
N ALA A 348 2.44 -4.69 -6.25
CA ALA A 348 3.12 -5.49 -7.27
C ALA A 348 2.62 -6.94 -7.27
N ALA A 349 2.58 -7.59 -6.11
CA ALA A 349 2.09 -8.96 -5.96
C ALA A 349 0.64 -9.11 -6.44
N GLN A 350 -0.24 -8.15 -6.09
CA GLN A 350 -1.62 -8.16 -6.58
C GLN A 350 -1.69 -7.95 -8.09
N ALA A 351 -0.87 -7.07 -8.67
CA ALA A 351 -0.85 -6.85 -10.11
C ALA A 351 -0.44 -8.13 -10.85
N VAL A 352 0.62 -8.80 -10.41
CA VAL A 352 1.07 -10.10 -10.96
C VAL A 352 -0.03 -11.15 -10.83
N CYS A 353 -0.68 -11.25 -9.68
CA CYS A 353 -1.80 -12.18 -9.47
C CYS A 353 -2.97 -11.94 -10.45
N ILE A 354 -3.32 -10.68 -10.74
CA ILE A 354 -4.39 -10.35 -11.71
C ILE A 354 -3.93 -10.67 -13.13
N MET A 355 -2.68 -10.38 -13.49
CA MET A 355 -2.10 -10.68 -14.80
C MET A 355 -2.08 -12.19 -15.10
N GLN A 356 -1.77 -13.01 -14.11
CA GLN A 356 -1.68 -14.47 -14.24
C GLN A 356 -3.02 -15.20 -14.12
N SER A 357 -4.13 -14.49 -13.94
CA SER A 357 -5.45 -15.10 -13.85
C SER A 357 -5.99 -15.54 -15.21
N ASP A 358 -6.82 -16.60 -15.26
CA ASP A 358 -7.41 -17.13 -16.51
C ASP A 358 -8.16 -16.07 -17.35
N LYS A 359 -8.68 -15.04 -16.69
CA LYS A 359 -9.34 -13.88 -17.31
C LYS A 359 -8.78 -12.61 -16.70
N PRO A 360 -7.63 -12.12 -17.19
CA PRO A 360 -6.97 -10.95 -16.64
C PRO A 360 -7.92 -9.75 -16.63
N LYS A 361 -8.09 -9.13 -15.46
CA LYS A 361 -8.85 -7.87 -15.29
C LYS A 361 -7.95 -6.66 -15.28
N ILE A 362 -6.87 -6.75 -16.03
CA ILE A 362 -5.82 -5.76 -16.21
C ILE A 362 -5.44 -5.82 -17.69
N ARG A 363 -5.14 -4.67 -18.29
CA ARG A 363 -4.59 -4.60 -19.66
C ARG A 363 -3.10 -4.30 -19.60
N ALA A 364 -2.35 -4.60 -20.66
CA ALA A 364 -0.91 -4.34 -20.73
C ALA A 364 -0.56 -2.87 -20.44
N HIS A 365 -1.36 -1.93 -20.97
CA HIS A 365 -1.18 -0.50 -20.66
C HIS A 365 -1.29 -0.21 -19.16
N GLU A 366 -2.28 -0.79 -18.45
CA GLU A 366 -2.46 -0.59 -17.01
C GLU A 366 -1.33 -1.24 -16.19
N ALA A 367 -0.91 -2.44 -16.58
CA ALA A 367 0.24 -3.12 -15.99
C ALA A 367 1.53 -2.30 -16.15
N CYS A 368 1.76 -1.74 -17.34
CA CYS A 368 2.91 -0.87 -17.59
C CYS A 368 2.89 0.38 -16.69
N MET A 369 1.73 1.02 -16.50
CA MET A 369 1.64 2.18 -15.58
C MET A 369 2.00 1.79 -14.14
N ILE A 370 1.57 0.60 -13.69
CA ILE A 370 1.86 0.09 -12.35
C ILE A 370 3.35 -0.16 -12.19
N VAL A 371 3.98 -0.94 -13.09
CA VAL A 371 5.41 -1.27 -12.96
C VAL A 371 6.29 -0.04 -13.13
N THR A 372 5.97 0.86 -14.06
CA THR A 372 6.71 2.11 -14.24
C THR A 372 6.69 2.93 -12.96
N ALA A 373 5.53 3.09 -12.33
CA ALA A 373 5.40 3.83 -11.08
C ALA A 373 6.17 3.17 -9.93
N VAL A 374 6.06 1.84 -9.79
CA VAL A 374 6.79 1.07 -8.76
C VAL A 374 8.30 1.27 -8.91
N VAL A 375 8.87 0.99 -10.08
CA VAL A 375 10.32 1.05 -10.28
C VAL A 375 10.83 2.49 -10.20
N HIS A 376 10.06 3.46 -10.70
CA HIS A 376 10.41 4.87 -10.61
C HIS A 376 10.48 5.38 -9.17
N LEU A 377 9.51 4.99 -8.34
CA LEU A 377 9.38 5.44 -6.96
C LEU A 377 10.37 4.77 -6.01
N LEU A 378 10.67 3.49 -6.19
CA LEU A 378 11.56 2.75 -5.28
C LEU A 378 12.96 3.39 -5.21
N PRO A 379 13.64 3.32 -4.06
CA PRO A 379 15.04 3.75 -3.96
C PRO A 379 15.93 2.80 -4.79
N ARG A 380 17.05 3.31 -5.31
CA ARG A 380 17.98 2.55 -6.18
C ARG A 380 18.31 1.15 -5.65
N LYS A 381 18.54 1.02 -4.34
CA LYS A 381 18.89 -0.25 -3.67
C LYS A 381 17.77 -1.31 -3.75
N SER A 382 16.49 -0.90 -3.76
CA SER A 382 15.34 -1.81 -3.75
C SER A 382 14.80 -2.15 -5.14
N ARG A 383 15.20 -1.43 -6.20
CA ARG A 383 14.71 -1.71 -7.56
C ARG A 383 15.18 -3.04 -8.15
N ARG A 384 16.21 -3.63 -7.56
CA ARG A 384 16.77 -4.93 -7.97
C ARG A 384 16.21 -6.12 -7.18
N GLU A 385 15.26 -5.87 -6.28
CA GLU A 385 14.61 -6.94 -5.51
C GLU A 385 13.82 -7.88 -6.43
N GLU A 386 13.75 -9.16 -6.09
CA GLU A 386 13.18 -10.22 -6.93
C GLU A 386 11.74 -9.94 -7.35
N TRP A 387 10.90 -9.45 -6.43
CA TRP A 387 9.50 -9.12 -6.71
C TRP A 387 9.34 -7.97 -7.72
N VAL A 388 10.34 -7.09 -7.85
CA VAL A 388 10.34 -6.02 -8.85
C VAL A 388 10.63 -6.60 -10.23
N LEU A 389 11.60 -7.50 -10.33
CA LEU A 389 11.93 -8.22 -11.56
C LEU A 389 10.75 -9.10 -12.01
N GLU A 390 10.09 -9.79 -11.08
CA GLU A 390 8.89 -10.58 -11.37
C GLU A 390 7.78 -9.70 -11.98
N LEU A 391 7.51 -8.53 -11.39
CA LEU A 391 6.52 -7.59 -11.91
C LEU A 391 6.89 -7.08 -13.31
N LEU A 392 8.16 -6.74 -13.54
CA LEU A 392 8.68 -6.30 -14.83
C LEU A 392 8.50 -7.38 -15.91
N GLN A 393 8.93 -8.61 -15.63
CA GLN A 393 8.82 -9.74 -16.55
C GLN A 393 7.37 -10.14 -16.81
N ALA A 394 6.52 -10.15 -15.78
CA ALA A 394 5.08 -10.43 -15.95
C ALA A 394 4.41 -9.38 -16.86
N THR A 395 4.78 -8.11 -16.69
CA THR A 395 4.27 -7.01 -17.51
C THR A 395 4.77 -7.13 -18.95
N SER A 396 6.04 -7.46 -19.17
CA SER A 396 6.61 -7.69 -20.51
C SER A 396 5.87 -8.80 -21.24
N LYS A 397 5.73 -9.98 -20.62
CA LYS A 397 4.99 -11.11 -21.19
C LYS A 397 3.56 -10.73 -21.57
N MET A 398 2.89 -9.92 -20.74
CA MET A 398 1.54 -9.45 -21.03
C MET A 398 1.49 -8.49 -22.23
N VAL A 399 2.43 -7.54 -22.32
CA VAL A 399 2.53 -6.63 -23.48
C VAL A 399 2.78 -7.41 -24.77
N MET A 400 3.72 -8.35 -24.76
CA MET A 400 4.02 -9.19 -25.92
C MET A 400 2.80 -10.03 -26.34
N ALA A 401 2.11 -10.65 -25.37
CA ALA A 401 0.91 -11.43 -25.63
C ALA A 401 -0.23 -10.60 -26.25
N GLU A 402 -0.48 -9.37 -25.77
CA GLU A 402 -1.52 -8.49 -26.36
C GLU A 402 -1.14 -8.02 -27.78
N LEU A 403 0.15 -7.81 -28.06
CA LEU A 403 0.61 -7.41 -29.40
C LEU A 403 0.45 -8.54 -30.43
N ASP A 404 0.82 -9.77 -30.04
CA ASP A 404 0.92 -10.90 -30.95
C ASP A 404 -0.40 -11.68 -31.10
N ASP A 405 -1.35 -11.54 -30.16
CA ASP A 405 -2.62 -12.24 -30.20
C ASP A 405 -3.56 -11.70 -31.30
N GLU A 406 -3.89 -12.55 -32.27
CA GLU A 406 -4.84 -12.23 -33.35
C GLU A 406 -6.24 -11.88 -32.84
N LYS A 407 -6.62 -12.32 -31.63
CA LYS A 407 -7.95 -12.06 -31.04
C LYS A 407 -8.02 -10.77 -30.25
N THR A 408 -6.88 -10.14 -29.97
CA THR A 408 -6.83 -8.86 -29.26
C THR A 408 -7.30 -7.72 -30.17
N SER A 409 -8.12 -6.81 -29.64
CA SER A 409 -8.68 -5.70 -30.41
C SER A 409 -7.60 -4.76 -30.93
N ASP A 410 -7.81 -4.13 -32.08
CA ASP A 410 -6.85 -3.17 -32.65
C ASP A 410 -6.56 -2.00 -31.68
N GLU A 411 -7.57 -1.58 -30.90
CA GLU A 411 -7.39 -0.55 -29.87
C GLU A 411 -6.44 -1.03 -28.76
N ASP A 412 -6.62 -2.25 -28.26
CA ASP A 412 -5.76 -2.80 -27.22
C ASP A 412 -4.33 -3.07 -27.73
N LYS A 413 -4.16 -3.51 -28.98
CA LYS A 413 -2.85 -3.62 -29.64
C LYS A 413 -2.15 -2.27 -29.74
N GLN A 414 -2.88 -1.24 -30.16
CA GLN A 414 -2.34 0.11 -30.22
C GLN A 414 -1.91 0.59 -28.82
N ARG A 415 -2.72 0.33 -27.78
CA ARG A 415 -2.38 0.66 -26.39
C ARG A 415 -1.17 -0.11 -25.85
N ALA A 416 -0.99 -1.37 -26.25
CA ALA A 416 0.18 -2.16 -25.92
C ALA A 416 1.45 -1.58 -26.59
N ALA A 417 1.35 -1.15 -27.86
CA ALA A 417 2.46 -0.51 -28.57
C ALA A 417 2.86 0.83 -27.94
N GLU A 418 1.91 1.63 -27.44
CA GLU A 418 2.18 2.90 -26.73
C GLU A 418 3.08 2.72 -25.49
N VAL A 419 3.10 1.52 -24.89
CA VAL A 419 3.80 1.25 -23.63
C VAL A 419 5.11 0.49 -23.74
N LEU A 420 5.52 0.07 -24.95
CA LEU A 420 6.82 -0.58 -25.18
C LEU A 420 8.00 0.27 -24.68
N VAL A 421 8.05 1.54 -25.09
CA VAL A 421 9.14 2.45 -24.69
C VAL A 421 9.15 2.74 -23.18
N PRO A 422 8.02 3.11 -22.54
CA PRO A 422 7.95 3.24 -21.08
C PRO A 422 8.37 1.97 -20.32
N LEU A 423 8.00 0.80 -20.81
CA LEU A 423 8.36 -0.47 -20.17
C LEU A 423 9.86 -0.75 -20.30
N ALA A 424 10.43 -0.63 -21.51
CA ALA A 424 11.87 -0.79 -21.73
C ALA A 424 12.68 0.17 -20.83
N ARG A 425 12.24 1.44 -20.71
CA ARG A 425 12.85 2.40 -19.79
C ARG A 425 12.72 2.00 -18.31
N SER A 426 11.65 1.30 -17.93
CA SER A 426 11.46 0.81 -16.56
C SER A 426 12.47 -0.30 -16.21
N PHE A 427 12.83 -1.16 -17.17
CA PHE A 427 13.94 -2.11 -17.00
C PHE A 427 15.27 -1.37 -16.72
N LEU A 428 15.52 -0.25 -17.40
CA LEU A 428 16.72 0.56 -17.18
C LEU A 428 16.79 1.19 -15.79
N PHE A 429 15.65 1.56 -15.20
CA PHE A 429 15.59 2.03 -13.81
C PHE A 429 15.91 0.93 -12.79
N ALA A 430 15.54 -0.31 -13.11
CA ALA A 430 15.87 -1.48 -12.30
C ALA A 430 17.29 -2.02 -12.59
N GLU A 431 18.05 -1.38 -13.49
CA GLU A 431 19.35 -1.84 -13.95
C GLU A 431 19.29 -3.30 -14.45
N SER A 432 18.19 -3.63 -15.13
CA SER A 432 17.90 -4.94 -15.71
C SER A 432 17.68 -4.81 -17.21
N PHE A 433 17.69 -5.94 -17.92
CA PHE A 433 17.54 -5.99 -19.36
C PHE A 433 16.81 -7.26 -19.79
N GLU A 434 15.79 -7.09 -20.62
CA GLU A 434 15.04 -8.19 -21.23
C GLU A 434 15.16 -8.08 -22.75
N GLU A 435 15.97 -8.96 -23.35
CA GLU A 435 16.38 -8.83 -24.76
C GLU A 435 15.19 -8.81 -25.71
N ASP A 436 14.22 -9.71 -25.53
CA ASP A 436 13.05 -9.84 -26.40
C ASP A 436 12.20 -8.57 -26.41
N LEU A 437 11.99 -7.95 -25.24
CA LEU A 437 11.25 -6.69 -25.13
C LEU A 437 11.97 -5.56 -25.86
N PHE A 438 13.29 -5.44 -25.67
CA PHE A 438 14.07 -4.39 -26.31
C PHE A 438 14.13 -4.58 -27.83
N ARG A 439 14.37 -5.81 -28.29
CA ARG A 439 14.33 -6.18 -29.71
C ARG A 439 12.99 -5.81 -30.33
N ARG A 440 11.88 -6.24 -29.72
CA ARG A 440 10.53 -5.89 -30.17
C ARG A 440 10.29 -4.38 -30.20
N THR A 441 10.76 -3.67 -29.17
CA THR A 441 10.65 -2.20 -29.10
C THR A 441 11.36 -1.54 -30.28
N PHE A 442 12.60 -1.91 -30.57
CA PHE A 442 13.37 -1.33 -31.68
C PHE A 442 12.81 -1.71 -33.05
N GLU A 443 12.35 -2.94 -33.25
CA GLU A 443 11.70 -3.38 -34.48
C GLU A 443 10.43 -2.56 -34.79
N GLU A 444 9.55 -2.41 -33.80
CA GLU A 444 8.30 -1.65 -33.96
C GLU A 444 8.57 -0.17 -34.26
N VAL A 445 9.45 0.49 -33.49
CA VAL A 445 9.71 1.92 -33.69
C VAL A 445 10.45 2.20 -35.01
N ASN A 446 11.41 1.35 -35.40
CA ASN A 446 12.15 1.51 -36.65
C ASN A 446 11.27 1.21 -37.88
N SER A 447 10.20 0.40 -37.73
CA SER A 447 9.18 0.19 -38.77
C SER A 447 8.23 1.40 -38.97
N GLY A 448 8.39 2.45 -38.16
CA GLY A 448 7.56 3.65 -38.20
C GLY A 448 6.27 3.55 -37.38
N ALA A 449 6.16 2.59 -36.44
CA ALA A 449 4.97 2.43 -35.60
C ALA A 449 4.66 3.69 -34.76
N LEU A 450 5.69 4.44 -34.32
CA LEU A 450 5.51 5.67 -33.53
C LEU A 450 4.64 6.71 -34.22
N ASN A 451 4.80 6.87 -35.54
CA ASN A 451 4.04 7.84 -36.33
C ASN A 451 2.58 7.41 -36.55
N LYS A 452 2.28 6.13 -36.32
CA LYS A 452 0.92 5.56 -36.41
C LYS A 452 0.17 5.64 -35.08
N LEU A 453 0.84 6.01 -33.98
CA LEU A 453 0.20 6.17 -32.68
C LEU A 453 -0.68 7.42 -32.69
N ASN A 454 -1.97 7.24 -32.39
CA ASN A 454 -2.93 8.34 -32.25
C ASN A 454 -2.71 9.11 -30.93
N MET A 455 -1.59 9.83 -30.83
CA MET A 455 -1.21 10.59 -29.64
C MET A 455 -1.00 12.08 -29.93
N PRO A 456 -1.30 12.98 -28.97
CA PRO A 456 -0.96 14.39 -29.10
C PRO A 456 0.55 14.60 -29.31
N SER A 457 0.92 15.57 -30.16
CA SER A 457 2.32 15.87 -30.52
C SER A 457 3.24 16.02 -29.30
N ILE A 458 2.80 16.68 -28.23
CA ILE A 458 3.59 16.83 -27.00
C ILE A 458 3.88 15.47 -26.33
N ARG A 459 2.91 14.56 -26.30
CA ARG A 459 3.11 13.22 -25.73
C ARG A 459 4.06 12.39 -26.58
N LEU A 460 3.96 12.51 -27.90
CA LEU A 460 4.87 11.86 -28.83
C LEU A 460 6.30 12.35 -28.64
N GLN A 461 6.52 13.67 -28.51
CA GLN A 461 7.85 14.25 -28.24
C GLN A 461 8.45 13.73 -26.92
N VAL A 462 7.64 13.62 -25.86
CA VAL A 462 8.07 13.02 -24.58
C VAL A 462 8.43 11.53 -24.75
N LEU A 463 7.68 10.80 -25.57
CA LEU A 463 7.96 9.40 -25.86
C LEU A 463 9.26 9.24 -26.64
N MET A 464 9.49 10.05 -27.67
CA MET A 464 10.75 10.08 -28.45
C MET A 464 11.95 10.42 -27.57
N SER A 465 11.80 11.39 -26.67
CA SER A 465 12.83 11.70 -25.67
C SER A 465 13.18 10.50 -24.79
N LYS A 466 12.17 9.76 -24.31
CA LYS A 466 12.38 8.52 -23.53
C LYS A 466 13.01 7.40 -24.37
N LEU A 467 12.60 7.26 -25.63
CA LEU A 467 13.17 6.27 -26.55
C LEU A 467 14.64 6.55 -26.80
N TYR A 468 15.04 7.81 -26.96
CA TYR A 468 16.45 8.17 -27.08
C TYR A 468 17.25 7.75 -25.85
N GLN A 469 16.68 7.87 -24.63
CA GLN A 469 17.36 7.36 -23.43
C GLN A 469 17.52 5.84 -23.44
N VAL A 470 16.55 5.10 -23.97
CA VAL A 470 16.63 3.64 -24.10
C VAL A 470 17.72 3.24 -25.11
N HIS A 471 17.73 3.92 -26.26
CA HIS A 471 18.77 3.76 -27.27
C HIS A 471 20.17 4.04 -26.71
N LEU A 472 20.33 5.17 -26.02
CA LEU A 472 21.61 5.59 -25.46
C LEU A 472 22.12 4.61 -24.40
N ASP A 473 21.24 4.02 -23.57
CA ASP A 473 21.63 2.99 -22.62
C ASP A 473 22.21 1.75 -23.34
N CYS A 474 21.57 1.31 -24.42
CA CYS A 474 22.05 0.21 -25.25
C CYS A 474 23.40 0.52 -25.87
N GLU A 475 23.58 1.73 -26.41
CA GLU A 475 24.82 2.18 -27.03
C GLU A 475 25.97 2.23 -26.01
N LEU A 476 25.77 2.91 -24.89
CA LEU A 476 26.77 3.08 -23.82
C LEU A 476 27.13 1.75 -23.14
N SER A 477 26.19 0.80 -23.10
CA SER A 477 26.43 -0.54 -22.57
C SER A 477 27.06 -1.50 -23.58
N GLY A 478 27.40 -1.03 -24.80
CA GLY A 478 28.04 -1.84 -25.83
C GLY A 478 27.14 -2.94 -26.40
N ARG A 479 25.80 -2.77 -26.35
CA ARG A 479 24.85 -3.75 -26.87
C ARG A 479 24.86 -3.80 -28.40
N SER A 480 24.35 -4.91 -28.92
CA SER A 480 24.29 -5.19 -30.36
C SER A 480 23.53 -4.10 -31.14
N VAL A 481 23.88 -3.96 -32.43
CA VAL A 481 23.42 -2.86 -33.29
C VAL A 481 21.94 -2.98 -33.66
N ASP A 482 21.39 -4.19 -33.63
CA ASP A 482 19.94 -4.47 -33.79
C ASP A 482 19.09 -3.91 -32.64
N LEU A 483 19.71 -3.57 -31.51
CA LEU A 483 19.06 -2.91 -30.36
C LEU A 483 19.29 -1.40 -30.37
N ARG A 484 19.31 -0.79 -31.56
CA ARG A 484 19.53 0.65 -31.77
C ARG A 484 18.48 1.24 -32.71
N LEU A 485 18.35 2.56 -32.67
CA LEU A 485 17.49 3.30 -33.58
C LEU A 485 18.13 3.36 -34.97
N SER A 486 17.30 3.47 -36.01
CA SER A 486 17.80 3.86 -37.32
C SER A 486 18.38 5.28 -37.27
N PRO A 487 19.42 5.62 -38.07
CA PRO A 487 20.10 6.91 -37.96
C PRO A 487 19.17 8.13 -38.09
N THR A 488 18.15 8.05 -38.94
CA THR A 488 17.16 9.14 -39.11
C THR A 488 16.31 9.31 -37.86
N LEU A 489 15.82 8.21 -37.28
CA LEU A 489 14.98 8.25 -36.07
C LEU A 489 15.80 8.61 -34.84
N GLU A 490 17.08 8.21 -34.79
CA GLU A 490 18.02 8.59 -33.74
C GLU A 490 18.14 10.11 -33.63
N GLU A 491 18.44 10.80 -34.73
CA GLU A 491 18.59 12.26 -34.75
C GLU A 491 17.29 12.98 -34.37
N GLU A 492 16.15 12.51 -34.86
CA GLU A 492 14.84 13.06 -34.45
C GLU A 492 14.59 12.90 -32.95
N CYS A 493 14.87 11.72 -32.40
CA CYS A 493 14.69 11.42 -30.98
C CYS A 493 15.70 12.19 -30.12
N LYS A 494 16.94 12.35 -30.58
CA LYS A 494 18.00 13.17 -29.97
C LYS A 494 17.60 14.64 -29.93
N HIS A 495 17.03 15.18 -31.01
CA HIS A 495 16.50 16.54 -31.04
C HIS A 495 15.34 16.73 -30.04
N ALA A 496 14.39 15.78 -29.98
CA ALA A 496 13.31 15.81 -29.00
C ALA A 496 13.85 15.76 -27.56
N PHE A 497 14.83 14.90 -27.31
CA PHE A 497 15.52 14.77 -26.03
C PHE A 497 16.25 16.06 -25.62
N ASN A 498 17.01 16.66 -26.55
CA ASN A 498 17.72 17.93 -26.34
C ASN A 498 16.77 19.07 -25.98
N ARG A 499 15.63 19.18 -26.68
CA ARG A 499 14.61 20.19 -26.37
C ARG A 499 14.06 20.00 -24.97
N TYR A 500 13.76 18.76 -24.59
CA TYR A 500 13.24 18.43 -23.27
C TYR A 500 14.25 18.74 -22.16
N GLN A 501 15.53 18.39 -22.35
CA GLN A 501 16.62 18.72 -21.41
C GLN A 501 16.77 20.23 -21.21
N LYS A 502 16.65 21.04 -22.27
CA LYS A 502 16.71 22.50 -22.17
C LYS A 502 15.50 23.12 -21.47
N GLN A 503 14.30 22.59 -21.71
CA GLN A 503 13.05 23.09 -21.10
C GLN A 503 12.88 22.64 -19.63
N SER A 504 13.44 21.50 -19.25
CA SER A 504 13.31 20.90 -17.91
C SER A 504 14.19 21.56 -16.85
N LYS A 505 15.06 22.52 -17.20
CA LYS A 505 15.93 23.20 -16.23
C LYS A 505 15.10 24.12 -15.33
N SER A 506 14.65 23.58 -14.20
CA SER A 506 13.94 24.27 -13.12
C SER A 506 14.88 24.78 -12.01
N SER A 507 16.19 24.51 -12.09
CA SER A 507 17.16 25.04 -11.15
C SER A 507 17.28 26.55 -11.35
N SER A 508 16.82 27.32 -10.35
CA SER A 508 16.85 28.78 -10.41
C SER A 508 18.26 29.31 -10.70
N PHE A 509 18.35 30.43 -11.40
CA PHE A 509 19.62 31.14 -11.63
C PHE A 509 20.39 31.35 -10.31
N ARG A 510 19.66 31.66 -9.22
CA ARG A 510 20.21 31.79 -7.87
C ARG A 510 20.95 30.53 -7.40
N LEU A 511 20.38 29.35 -7.59
CA LEU A 511 21.03 28.08 -7.20
C LEU A 511 22.33 27.86 -7.96
N HIS A 512 22.33 28.11 -9.28
CA HIS A 512 23.55 28.03 -10.09
C HIS A 512 24.61 29.01 -9.58
N HIS A 513 24.23 30.26 -9.33
CA HIS A 513 25.15 31.26 -8.80
C HIS A 513 25.75 30.82 -7.45
N LEU A 514 24.94 30.35 -6.51
CA LEU A 514 25.42 29.90 -5.19
C LEU A 514 26.40 28.72 -5.30
N VAL A 515 26.14 27.76 -6.19
CA VAL A 515 27.05 26.64 -6.43
C VAL A 515 28.35 27.13 -7.05
N CYS A 516 28.30 27.96 -8.09
CA CYS A 516 29.48 28.53 -8.74
C CYS A 516 30.33 29.35 -7.78
N THR A 517 29.73 30.27 -7.01
CA THR A 517 30.45 31.08 -6.01
C THR A 517 31.16 30.19 -4.99
N ALA A 518 30.50 29.15 -4.49
CA ALA A 518 31.13 28.24 -3.55
C ALA A 518 32.28 27.44 -4.20
N LEU A 519 32.17 27.05 -5.47
CA LEU A 519 33.28 26.40 -6.20
C LEU A 519 34.45 27.35 -6.44
N ASP A 520 34.18 28.62 -6.75
CA ASP A 520 35.21 29.63 -6.95
C ASP A 520 36.02 29.86 -5.66
N GLU A 521 35.35 29.90 -4.49
CA GLU A 521 36.02 29.97 -3.18
C GLU A 521 36.84 28.72 -2.85
N ILE A 522 36.42 27.53 -3.32
CA ILE A 522 37.20 26.29 -3.20
C ILE A 522 38.41 26.31 -4.17
N GLY A 523 38.40 27.18 -5.19
CA GLY A 523 39.42 27.24 -6.23
C GLY A 523 39.20 26.24 -7.36
N ILE A 524 37.96 25.81 -7.60
CA ILE A 524 37.58 24.85 -8.65
C ILE A 524 36.98 25.60 -9.85
N ALA A 525 37.69 25.57 -10.97
CA ALA A 525 37.19 26.09 -12.25
C ALA A 525 35.91 25.33 -12.68
N ASN A 526 34.85 26.08 -12.97
CA ASN A 526 33.52 25.54 -13.23
C ASN A 526 32.87 26.16 -14.48
N GLU A 527 31.94 25.43 -15.09
CA GLU A 527 31.15 25.87 -16.24
C GLU A 527 29.67 25.48 -16.07
N THR A 528 28.75 26.34 -16.49
CA THR A 528 27.29 26.13 -16.36
C THR A 528 26.58 25.80 -17.68
N SER A 529 27.27 26.03 -18.80
CA SER A 529 26.76 25.80 -20.16
C SER A 529 27.51 24.65 -20.83
N TYR A 530 27.48 23.48 -20.19
CA TYR A 530 28.06 22.27 -20.75
C TYR A 530 26.97 21.31 -21.25
N ALA A 531 27.12 20.85 -22.48
CA ALA A 531 26.28 19.83 -23.09
C ALA A 531 27.17 18.73 -23.69
N SER A 532 26.85 17.47 -23.42
CA SER A 532 27.54 16.33 -24.04
C SER A 532 27.12 16.15 -25.49
N GLU A 533 27.93 15.44 -26.26
CA GLU A 533 27.63 14.99 -27.63
C GLU A 533 26.35 14.13 -27.72
N THR A 534 26.00 13.43 -26.62
CA THR A 534 24.77 12.64 -26.48
C THR A 534 23.54 13.51 -26.11
N GLY A 535 23.67 14.82 -26.08
CA GLY A 535 22.57 15.74 -25.79
C GLY A 535 22.19 15.93 -24.31
N TYR A 536 22.85 15.24 -23.36
CA TYR A 536 22.71 15.59 -21.95
C TYR A 536 23.21 17.01 -21.70
N HIS A 537 22.42 17.77 -20.94
CA HIS A 537 22.81 19.06 -20.43
C HIS A 537 23.12 18.94 -18.95
N PHE A 538 24.24 19.51 -18.56
CA PHE A 538 24.71 19.51 -17.18
C PHE A 538 24.26 20.80 -16.49
N ASN A 539 24.11 20.78 -15.16
CA ASN A 539 23.85 22.01 -14.41
C ASN A 539 25.14 22.80 -14.18
N VAL A 540 26.12 22.18 -13.54
CA VAL A 540 27.46 22.73 -13.33
C VAL A 540 28.47 21.61 -13.56
N VAL A 541 29.57 21.89 -14.24
CA VAL A 541 30.66 20.93 -14.41
C VAL A 541 31.96 21.52 -13.89
N ALA A 542 32.84 20.65 -13.40
CA ALA A 542 34.25 20.92 -13.18
C ALA A 542 35.05 20.11 -14.22
N PRO A 543 35.33 20.67 -15.41
CA PRO A 543 35.81 19.91 -16.56
C PRO A 543 37.14 19.20 -16.33
N ARG A 544 38.06 19.86 -15.60
CA ARG A 544 39.40 19.32 -15.30
C ARG A 544 39.33 18.05 -14.46
N GLN A 545 38.39 17.98 -13.52
CA GLN A 545 38.19 16.85 -12.63
C GLN A 545 37.21 15.81 -13.21
N LYS A 546 36.59 16.09 -14.37
CA LYS A 546 35.50 15.28 -14.94
C LYS A 546 34.35 15.07 -13.93
N ILE A 547 34.05 16.10 -13.14
CA ILE A 547 32.94 16.09 -12.18
C ILE A 547 31.75 16.88 -12.74
N ALA A 548 30.57 16.29 -12.66
CA ALA A 548 29.29 16.91 -12.97
C ALA A 548 28.52 17.11 -11.67
N ILE A 549 28.01 18.31 -11.42
CA ILE A 549 27.10 18.61 -10.31
C ILE A 549 25.71 18.77 -10.91
N GLU A 550 24.82 17.84 -10.58
CA GLU A 550 23.42 17.84 -11.01
C GLU A 550 22.56 18.42 -9.88
N ILE A 551 21.91 19.56 -10.15
CA ILE A 551 21.13 20.29 -9.15
C ILE A 551 19.68 19.81 -9.23
N ASN A 552 19.32 18.92 -8.32
CA ASN A 552 18.03 18.23 -8.34
C ASN A 552 17.02 18.92 -7.38
N PRO A 553 15.86 19.38 -7.88
CA PRO A 553 14.76 19.88 -7.05
C PRO A 553 14.04 18.77 -6.27
N SER A 554 13.14 19.15 -5.34
CA SER A 554 12.39 18.19 -4.50
C SER A 554 11.57 17.15 -5.27
N ASP A 555 11.11 17.46 -6.49
CA ASP A 555 10.33 16.54 -7.34
C ASP A 555 11.19 15.45 -8.01
N CYS A 556 12.50 15.45 -7.75
CA CYS A 556 13.43 14.38 -8.11
C CYS A 556 13.60 13.33 -6.99
N TYR A 557 12.99 13.55 -5.81
CA TYR A 557 13.16 12.74 -4.62
C TYR A 557 11.83 12.25 -4.05
N GLN A 558 11.86 11.13 -3.34
CA GLN A 558 10.72 10.66 -2.56
C GLN A 558 10.33 11.67 -1.46
N ALA A 559 9.06 11.62 -1.05
CA ALA A 559 8.61 12.32 0.14
C ALA A 559 9.41 11.87 1.37
N LEU A 560 9.92 12.84 2.14
CA LEU A 560 10.73 12.60 3.33
C LEU A 560 9.93 11.95 4.45
N GLU A 561 10.29 10.72 4.82
CA GLU A 561 9.63 9.97 5.89
C GLU A 561 9.95 10.56 7.26
N PRO A 562 9.02 10.51 8.24
CA PRO A 562 9.32 10.90 9.61
C PRO A 562 10.42 10.01 10.19
N GLY A 563 11.50 10.61 10.70
CA GLY A 563 12.66 9.88 11.23
C GLY A 563 13.79 9.65 10.23
N ASP A 564 13.59 9.97 8.94
CA ASP A 564 14.62 9.89 7.90
C ASP A 564 15.29 11.25 7.62
N GLU A 565 15.13 12.25 8.51
CA GLU A 565 15.61 13.61 8.27
C GLU A 565 17.13 13.67 8.01
N ASP A 566 17.89 12.85 8.72
CA ASP A 566 19.36 12.77 8.63
C ASP A 566 19.86 11.79 7.55
N MET A 567 18.96 11.09 6.86
CA MET A 567 19.31 10.11 5.84
C MET A 567 19.54 10.77 4.48
N ASP A 568 20.30 10.08 3.62
CA ASP A 568 20.46 10.48 2.21
C ASP A 568 19.09 10.45 1.51
N PRO A 569 18.75 11.49 0.73
CA PRO A 569 17.45 11.59 0.09
C PRO A 569 17.31 10.50 -0.99
N LYS A 570 16.17 9.81 -0.99
CA LYS A 570 15.88 8.70 -1.90
C LYS A 570 15.50 9.26 -3.29
N THR A 571 16.39 9.14 -4.27
CA THR A 571 16.20 9.59 -5.66
C THR A 571 15.17 8.74 -6.41
N PHE A 572 14.46 9.35 -7.36
CA PHE A 572 13.64 8.63 -8.33
C PHE A 572 14.47 8.05 -9.47
N GLY A 573 13.94 7.03 -10.15
CA GLY A 573 14.66 6.29 -11.21
C GLY A 573 15.15 7.15 -12.38
N ILE A 574 14.53 8.30 -12.64
CA ILE A 574 14.97 9.23 -13.69
C ILE A 574 16.31 9.90 -13.38
N VAL A 575 16.57 10.20 -12.10
CA VAL A 575 17.82 10.82 -11.63
C VAL A 575 18.93 9.80 -11.79
N ASP A 576 18.70 8.60 -11.23
CA ASP A 576 19.70 7.53 -11.26
C ASP A 576 20.02 7.07 -12.70
N LEU A 577 19.04 7.11 -13.61
CA LEU A 577 19.29 6.82 -15.04
C LEU A 577 20.20 7.87 -15.68
N LYS A 578 19.96 9.16 -15.44
CA LYS A 578 20.84 10.24 -15.93
C LYS A 578 22.23 10.08 -15.34
N THR A 579 22.32 9.93 -14.02
CA THR A 579 23.59 9.72 -13.30
C THR A 579 24.37 8.55 -13.91
N ARG A 580 23.74 7.40 -14.11
CA ARG A 580 24.37 6.22 -14.73
C ARG A 580 24.87 6.48 -16.15
N HIS A 581 24.08 7.15 -17.00
CA HIS A 581 24.54 7.49 -18.35
C HIS A 581 25.74 8.44 -18.34
N LEU A 582 25.75 9.44 -17.46
CA LEU A 582 26.88 10.34 -17.30
C LEU A 582 28.12 9.62 -16.78
N GLU A 583 27.95 8.68 -15.83
CA GLU A 583 29.02 7.80 -15.35
C GLU A 583 29.61 6.93 -16.46
N LEU A 584 28.77 6.34 -17.31
CA LEU A 584 29.22 5.57 -18.49
C LEU A 584 29.95 6.44 -19.53
N LEU A 585 29.63 7.74 -19.59
CA LEU A 585 30.35 8.74 -20.39
C LEU A 585 31.65 9.24 -19.72
N GLY A 586 32.04 8.66 -18.58
CA GLY A 586 33.28 8.98 -17.87
C GLY A 586 33.20 10.18 -16.93
N TRP A 587 32.00 10.61 -16.54
CA TRP A 587 31.80 11.67 -15.55
C TRP A 587 31.58 11.11 -14.15
N THR A 588 32.15 11.75 -13.14
CA THR A 588 31.73 11.54 -11.75
C THR A 588 30.59 12.49 -11.43
N VAL A 589 29.45 11.99 -10.98
CA VAL A 589 28.26 12.82 -10.74
C VAL A 589 28.07 13.08 -9.24
N ILE A 590 27.83 14.33 -8.90
CA ILE A 590 27.38 14.80 -7.58
C ILE A 590 25.92 15.21 -7.73
N ASP A 591 25.01 14.40 -7.19
CA ASP A 591 23.58 14.72 -7.11
C ASP A 591 23.33 15.68 -5.94
N LEU A 592 23.28 16.98 -6.24
CA LEU A 592 23.09 18.04 -5.24
C LEU A 592 21.59 18.30 -5.02
N HIS A 593 21.13 18.07 -3.79
CA HIS A 593 19.75 18.39 -3.42
C HIS A 593 19.56 19.91 -3.27
N ALA A 594 18.77 20.51 -4.16
CA ALA A 594 18.58 21.95 -4.27
C ALA A 594 18.12 22.60 -2.95
N ASP A 595 17.07 22.07 -2.31
CA ASP A 595 16.52 22.70 -1.10
C ASP A 595 17.47 22.61 0.11
N ARG A 596 18.14 21.47 0.32
CA ARG A 596 19.15 21.31 1.37
C ARG A 596 20.30 22.31 1.18
N PHE A 597 20.75 22.50 -0.06
CA PHE A 597 21.81 23.46 -0.36
C PHE A 597 21.37 24.92 -0.13
N LEU A 598 20.11 25.27 -0.46
CA LEU A 598 19.56 26.59 -0.18
C LEU A 598 19.40 26.89 1.31
N GLN A 599 19.18 25.87 2.14
CA GLN A 599 19.04 26.01 3.59
C GLN A 599 20.35 26.32 4.30
N LEU A 600 21.51 26.02 3.69
CA LEU A 600 22.81 26.42 4.22
C LEU A 600 22.87 27.94 4.29
N GLY A 601 23.01 28.49 5.49
CA GLY A 601 22.79 29.92 5.76
C GLY A 601 23.93 30.80 5.23
N THR A 602 25.17 30.34 5.37
CA THR A 602 26.37 31.11 5.03
C THR A 602 27.07 30.60 3.78
N LEU A 603 27.99 31.40 3.22
CA LEU A 603 28.87 30.95 2.15
C LEU A 603 29.84 29.87 2.66
N GLU A 604 30.39 30.03 3.86
CA GLU A 604 31.29 29.06 4.49
C GLU A 604 30.65 27.67 4.63
N ASP A 605 29.39 27.59 5.06
CA ASP A 605 28.65 26.32 5.14
C ASP A 605 28.52 25.64 3.78
N ARG A 606 28.25 26.44 2.72
CA ARG A 606 28.11 25.94 1.34
C ARG A 606 29.44 25.46 0.79
N VAL A 607 30.51 26.21 1.05
CA VAL A 607 31.88 25.84 0.70
C VAL A 607 32.25 24.52 1.38
N MET A 608 32.10 24.42 2.70
CA MET A 608 32.40 23.20 3.45
C MET A 608 31.59 22.00 2.94
N HIS A 609 30.29 22.19 2.67
CA HIS A 609 29.43 21.13 2.14
C HIS A 609 29.89 20.66 0.74
N LEU A 610 30.16 21.58 -0.18
CA LEU A 610 30.64 21.21 -1.52
C LEU A 610 32.05 20.63 -1.48
N SER A 611 32.96 21.15 -0.67
CA SER A 611 34.29 20.56 -0.47
C SER A 611 34.19 19.10 -0.05
N MET A 612 33.34 18.78 0.94
CA MET A 612 33.11 17.39 1.37
C MET A 612 32.58 16.51 0.23
N LEU A 613 31.61 17.00 -0.55
CA LEU A 613 31.09 16.25 -1.70
C LEU A 613 32.14 16.03 -2.79
N PHE A 614 32.99 17.02 -3.06
CA PHE A 614 34.11 16.92 -3.99
C PHE A 614 35.18 15.94 -3.52
N ASP A 615 35.51 15.94 -2.24
CA ASP A 615 36.46 14.98 -1.66
C ASP A 615 35.92 13.54 -1.80
N ILE A 616 34.63 13.33 -1.52
CA ILE A 616 33.98 12.02 -1.73
C ILE A 616 34.04 11.61 -3.21
N ALA A 617 33.70 12.53 -4.12
CA ALA A 617 33.69 12.28 -5.57
C ALA A 617 35.10 11.92 -6.09
N THR A 618 36.11 12.70 -5.72
CA THR A 618 37.50 12.49 -6.16
C THR A 618 38.15 11.25 -5.53
N CYS A 619 37.79 10.91 -4.28
CA CYS A 619 38.27 9.69 -3.63
C CYS A 619 37.65 8.43 -4.24
N ARG A 620 36.37 8.47 -4.67
CA ARG A 620 35.72 7.35 -5.36
C ARG A 620 36.32 7.08 -6.74
N GLY A 621 36.71 8.11 -7.48
CA GLY A 621 37.37 7.99 -8.79
C GLY A 621 38.70 7.21 -8.77
N ARG A 622 39.40 7.16 -7.62
CA ARG A 622 40.67 6.43 -7.48
C ARG A 622 40.54 4.91 -7.37
N LYS A 623 39.33 4.35 -7.19
CA LYS A 623 39.13 2.89 -7.08
C LYS A 623 38.98 2.16 -8.44
N PHE A 624 38.96 2.88 -9.56
CA PHE A 624 38.84 2.31 -10.91
C PHE A 624 39.95 2.77 -11.85
N SER A 625 41.20 2.76 -11.39
CA SER A 625 42.36 2.74 -12.30
C SER A 625 42.79 1.29 -12.49
N PRO A 626 42.49 0.62 -13.62
CA PRO A 626 43.27 -0.55 -13.96
C PRO A 626 44.70 -0.06 -14.16
N ILE A 627 45.62 -0.66 -13.42
CA ILE A 627 47.05 -0.50 -13.66
C ILE A 627 47.31 -0.89 -15.12
N GLN A 628 48.09 -0.03 -15.78
CA GLN A 628 48.43 0.04 -17.20
C GLN A 628 48.53 -1.28 -17.95
#